data_AF-A0A812HYE6-F1
#
_entry.id   AF-A0A812HYE6-F1
#
_cell.length_a   1.000
_cell.length_b   1.000
_cell.length_c   1.000
_cell.angle_alpha   90.00
_cell.angle_beta   90.00
_cell.angle_gamma   90.00
#
_symmetry.space_group_name_H-M   'P 1'
#
loop_
_entity.id
_entity.type
_entity.pdbx_description
1 polymer ?
#
loop_
_entity_poly.entity_id
_entity_poly.type
_entity_poly.pdbx_seq_one_letter_code
_entity_poly.pdbx_strand_id
1 'polypeptide(L)'
;MDHFALAARVAMTVERSREVFMKRCRTGEDGRMSVEEPKALLRGLGAFKDSELNAALESAGAVNGRIGLEDMVTWLQTDKSALAARIKVDSMIIGLRLCPYAQPAKEAGRLRVVSSDGQTGLAVLDDIVAEAEILAASADEVSATTTLLACPHVPEWQDFTAFHEFYTSELQSGRVLSRNLGLDVFLVAFHPNCVADGEALTTGDEVAVQRGEDVLLAVVEEEDPLTQTLSVQLLGRILESSIDSEDGAEDLAVEAFDEPEAASVRSSDVLWSLAATPGDGAATRRSALGKAPRPVLHLLRTQDLAAVDGASREEVYRHNDACLQEIGLEAFEQKLRSCS
;
A
#
# COMPACT_ATOMS: atom_id res chain seq x y z
N MET A 1 19.07 -4.38 -17.91
CA MET A 1 19.17 -3.73 -16.59
C MET A 1 17.96 -2.82 -16.51
N ASP A 2 17.11 -3.01 -15.51
CA ASP A 2 15.85 -2.29 -15.39
C ASP A 2 16.09 -0.78 -15.27
N HIS A 3 15.50 -0.01 -16.17
CA HIS A 3 15.62 1.45 -16.23
C HIS A 3 15.22 2.10 -14.89
N PHE A 4 14.38 1.42 -14.12
CA PHE A 4 13.88 1.88 -12.83
C PHE A 4 14.84 1.63 -11.66
N ALA A 5 15.46 0.44 -11.58
CA ALA A 5 16.51 0.13 -10.59
C ALA A 5 17.75 1.05 -10.74
N LEU A 6 17.97 1.52 -11.96
CA LEU A 6 19.01 2.46 -12.32
C LEU A 6 18.71 3.88 -11.84
N ALA A 7 17.47 4.37 -12.01
CA ALA A 7 17.05 5.65 -11.46
C ALA A 7 17.18 5.69 -9.92
N ALA A 8 16.86 4.58 -9.25
CA ALA A 8 17.05 4.41 -7.80
C ALA A 8 18.53 4.52 -7.39
N ARG A 9 19.42 3.82 -8.10
CA ARG A 9 20.87 3.87 -7.86
C ARG A 9 21.42 5.27 -8.06
N VAL A 10 20.98 5.98 -9.12
CA VAL A 10 21.42 7.34 -9.40
C VAL A 10 20.94 8.29 -8.27
N ALA A 11 19.66 8.25 -7.88
CA ALA A 11 19.12 9.08 -6.81
C ALA A 11 19.85 8.87 -5.46
N MET A 12 20.06 7.61 -5.06
CA MET A 12 20.79 7.26 -3.83
C MET A 12 22.25 7.75 -3.84
N THR A 13 22.90 7.73 -5.00
CA THR A 13 24.28 8.21 -5.16
C THR A 13 24.38 9.73 -5.06
N VAL A 14 23.42 10.48 -5.62
CA VAL A 14 23.43 11.94 -5.51
C VAL A 14 23.11 12.40 -4.09
N GLU A 15 22.20 11.74 -3.38
CA GLU A 15 21.86 12.08 -1.99
C GLU A 15 23.06 11.95 -1.03
N ARG A 16 23.86 10.88 -1.17
CA ARG A 16 25.14 10.72 -0.44
C ARG A 16 26.15 11.83 -0.73
N SER A 17 25.97 12.56 -1.83
CA SER A 17 26.88 13.61 -2.31
C SER A 17 26.24 15.00 -2.27
N ARG A 18 25.07 15.15 -1.62
CA ARG A 18 24.25 16.38 -1.62
C ARG A 18 25.05 17.63 -1.29
N GLU A 19 25.88 17.60 -0.26
CA GLU A 19 26.66 18.77 0.16
C GLU A 19 27.73 19.17 -0.88
N VAL A 20 28.34 18.17 -1.54
CA VAL A 20 29.32 18.38 -2.62
C VAL A 20 28.63 18.87 -3.89
N PHE A 21 27.44 18.34 -4.17
CA PHE A 21 26.60 18.69 -5.31
C PHE A 21 26.11 20.14 -5.24
N MET A 22 25.55 20.56 -4.09
CA MET A 22 25.09 21.94 -3.86
C MET A 22 26.23 22.96 -3.90
N LYS A 23 27.46 22.55 -3.55
CA LYS A 23 28.66 23.42 -3.68
C LYS A 23 29.15 23.57 -5.12
N ARG A 24 28.87 22.61 -6.00
CA ARG A 24 29.42 22.53 -7.36
C ARG A 24 28.48 23.05 -8.44
N CYS A 25 27.20 22.78 -8.31
CA CYS A 25 26.22 23.15 -9.33
C CYS A 25 25.87 24.64 -9.24
N ARG A 26 26.11 25.37 -10.32
CA ARG A 26 25.73 26.79 -10.46
C ARG A 26 24.67 26.92 -11.54
N THR A 27 23.59 27.63 -11.24
CA THR A 27 22.55 27.93 -12.24
C THR A 27 22.94 29.12 -13.10
N GLY A 28 22.49 29.12 -14.35
CA GLY A 28 22.49 30.33 -15.17
C GLY A 28 21.46 31.35 -14.70
N GLU A 29 21.36 32.49 -15.41
CA GLU A 29 20.34 33.52 -15.15
C GLU A 29 18.90 32.98 -15.30
N ASP A 30 18.72 31.87 -16.02
CA ASP A 30 17.45 31.14 -16.21
C ASP A 30 17.10 30.19 -15.06
N GLY A 31 17.92 30.11 -14.01
CA GLY A 31 17.73 29.18 -12.88
C GLY A 31 18.00 27.72 -13.23
N ARG A 32 18.54 27.42 -14.42
CA ARG A 32 18.84 26.05 -14.89
C ARG A 32 20.33 25.82 -15.05
N MET A 33 20.77 24.58 -14.89
CA MET A 33 22.16 24.14 -15.08
C MET A 33 22.25 23.11 -16.20
N SER A 34 23.47 22.89 -16.72
CA SER A 34 23.73 21.80 -17.67
C SER A 34 23.65 20.44 -16.97
N VAL A 35 23.01 19.46 -17.61
CA VAL A 35 22.98 18.06 -17.12
C VAL A 35 24.37 17.40 -17.07
N GLU A 36 25.37 17.95 -17.77
CA GLU A 36 26.73 17.40 -17.78
C GLU A 36 27.43 17.48 -16.42
N GLU A 37 27.11 18.49 -15.60
CA GLU A 37 27.64 18.62 -14.24
C GLU A 37 27.16 17.48 -13.33
N PRO A 38 25.84 17.20 -13.21
CA PRO A 38 25.32 16.03 -12.53
C PRO A 38 25.89 14.72 -13.08
N LYS A 39 25.96 14.55 -14.40
CA LYS A 39 26.50 13.35 -15.04
C LYS A 39 27.95 13.11 -14.66
N ALA A 40 28.80 14.13 -14.69
CA ALA A 40 30.21 14.00 -14.34
C ALA A 40 30.39 13.55 -12.88
N LEU A 41 29.57 14.08 -11.98
CA LEU A 41 29.59 13.70 -10.56
C LEU A 41 29.12 12.25 -10.38
N LEU A 42 28.07 11.84 -11.08
CA LEU A 42 27.53 10.48 -11.08
C LEU A 42 28.50 9.44 -11.67
N ARG A 43 29.18 9.76 -12.78
CA ARG A 43 30.24 8.92 -13.37
C ARG A 43 31.41 8.69 -12.41
N GLY A 44 31.73 9.67 -11.57
CA GLY A 44 32.78 9.56 -10.56
C GLY A 44 32.42 8.67 -9.36
N LEU A 45 31.13 8.41 -9.15
CA LEU A 45 30.60 7.67 -8.00
C LEU A 45 30.09 6.27 -8.35
N GLY A 46 30.03 5.92 -9.65
CA GLY A 46 29.63 4.60 -10.11
C GLY A 46 29.79 4.41 -11.62
N ALA A 47 29.79 3.14 -12.06
CA ALA A 47 29.80 2.78 -13.47
C ALA A 47 28.37 2.89 -14.06
N PHE A 48 28.00 4.09 -14.48
CA PHE A 48 26.77 4.37 -15.22
C PHE A 48 27.07 4.62 -16.70
N LYS A 49 26.23 4.12 -17.60
CA LYS A 49 26.29 4.46 -19.03
C LYS A 49 25.64 5.82 -19.27
N ASP A 50 26.01 6.50 -20.34
CA ASP A 50 25.46 7.84 -20.65
C ASP A 50 23.94 7.82 -20.91
N SER A 51 23.44 6.76 -21.56
CA SER A 51 22.00 6.57 -21.77
C SER A 51 21.22 6.47 -20.45
N GLU A 52 21.86 5.95 -19.41
CA GLU A 52 21.27 5.69 -18.10
C GLU A 52 21.13 6.98 -17.29
N LEU A 53 22.16 7.82 -17.35
CA LEU A 53 22.16 9.12 -16.69
C LEU A 53 21.19 10.09 -17.37
N ASN A 54 21.09 10.05 -18.70
CA ASN A 54 20.14 10.89 -19.45
C ASN A 54 18.71 10.65 -18.97
N ALA A 55 18.29 9.40 -18.94
CA ALA A 55 16.91 9.08 -18.66
C ALA A 55 16.53 9.27 -17.18
N ALA A 56 17.49 9.10 -16.25
CA ALA A 56 17.30 9.48 -14.85
C ALA A 56 17.11 10.99 -14.69
N LEU A 57 17.91 11.80 -15.42
CA LEU A 57 17.83 13.26 -15.36
C LEU A 57 16.56 13.78 -16.06
N GLU A 58 16.11 13.15 -17.14
CA GLU A 58 14.80 13.43 -17.76
C GLU A 58 13.66 13.15 -16.77
N SER A 59 13.73 12.05 -16.00
CA SER A 59 12.76 11.76 -14.94
C SER A 59 12.78 12.77 -13.78
N ALA A 60 13.90 13.48 -13.64
CA ALA A 60 14.10 14.55 -12.67
C ALA A 60 13.69 15.94 -13.21
N GLY A 61 13.09 16.02 -14.40
CA GLY A 61 12.66 17.29 -15.01
C GLY A 61 13.70 17.96 -15.92
N ALA A 62 14.74 17.23 -16.37
CA ALA A 62 15.66 17.75 -17.35
C ALA A 62 14.99 17.87 -18.73
N VAL A 63 15.16 19.03 -19.37
CA VAL A 63 14.63 19.34 -20.70
C VAL A 63 15.75 19.97 -21.53
N ASN A 64 15.97 19.48 -22.75
CA ASN A 64 17.02 19.96 -23.66
C ASN A 64 18.42 20.00 -23.02
N GLY A 65 18.75 18.99 -22.21
CA GLY A 65 20.04 18.93 -21.52
C GLY A 65 20.23 19.96 -20.40
N ARG A 66 19.14 20.60 -19.94
CA ARG A 66 19.16 21.53 -18.82
C ARG A 66 18.14 21.14 -17.77
N ILE A 67 18.50 21.31 -16.50
CA ILE A 67 17.65 20.98 -15.35
C ILE A 67 17.64 22.14 -14.36
N GLY A 68 16.47 22.44 -13.79
CA GLY A 68 16.35 23.44 -12.74
C GLY A 68 17.02 22.96 -11.46
N LEU A 69 17.62 23.88 -10.69
CA LEU A 69 18.14 23.52 -9.37
C LEU A 69 16.99 23.07 -8.46
N GLU A 70 15.80 23.68 -8.54
CA GLU A 70 14.63 23.26 -7.77
C GLU A 70 14.07 21.91 -8.23
N ASP A 71 13.96 21.65 -9.54
CA ASP A 71 13.55 20.34 -10.08
C ASP A 71 14.49 19.23 -9.59
N MET A 72 15.80 19.51 -9.67
CA MET A 72 16.84 18.61 -9.18
C MET A 72 16.77 18.46 -7.66
N VAL A 73 16.67 19.55 -6.91
CA VAL A 73 16.59 19.53 -5.45
C VAL A 73 15.35 18.79 -5.00
N THR A 74 14.20 18.96 -5.64
CA THR A 74 12.95 18.21 -5.38
C THR A 74 13.14 16.73 -5.67
N TRP A 75 13.80 16.39 -6.78
CA TRP A 75 14.14 15.01 -7.11
C TRP A 75 15.14 14.38 -6.11
N LEU A 76 16.09 15.17 -5.61
CA LEU A 76 17.06 14.78 -4.57
C LEU A 76 16.52 14.78 -3.14
N GLN A 77 15.47 15.56 -2.90
CA GLN A 77 14.72 15.66 -1.65
C GLN A 77 13.56 14.68 -1.63
N THR A 78 13.22 14.05 -2.76
CA THR A 78 12.28 12.95 -2.80
C THR A 78 12.86 11.88 -1.88
N ASP A 79 12.26 11.71 -0.72
CA ASP A 79 12.64 10.66 0.21
C ASP A 79 12.68 9.32 -0.55
N LYS A 80 13.71 8.52 -0.30
CA LYS A 80 13.91 7.21 -0.94
C LYS A 80 12.64 6.36 -0.91
N SER A 81 11.79 6.56 0.09
CA SER A 81 10.52 5.88 0.28
C SER A 81 9.47 6.27 -0.76
N ALA A 82 9.34 7.56 -1.05
CA ALA A 82 8.45 8.03 -2.13
C ALA A 82 8.96 7.59 -3.50
N LEU A 83 10.29 7.58 -3.70
CA LEU A 83 10.88 7.02 -4.92
C LEU A 83 10.62 5.51 -5.03
N ALA A 84 10.81 4.75 -3.96
CA ALA A 84 10.57 3.31 -3.91
C ALA A 84 9.10 2.96 -4.16
N ALA A 85 8.17 3.74 -3.59
CA ALA A 85 6.74 3.60 -3.87
C ALA A 85 6.45 3.83 -5.37
N ARG A 86 7.06 4.85 -5.98
CA ARG A 86 6.91 5.14 -7.41
C ARG A 86 7.48 4.03 -8.30
N ILE A 87 8.63 3.45 -7.92
CA ILE A 87 9.24 2.30 -8.62
C ILE A 87 8.37 1.05 -8.49
N LYS A 88 7.76 0.81 -7.31
CA LYS A 88 6.80 -0.30 -7.13
C LYS A 88 5.61 -0.11 -8.08
N VAL A 89 5.05 1.09 -8.16
CA VAL A 89 3.94 1.36 -9.08
C VAL A 89 4.34 1.05 -10.52
N ASP A 90 5.46 1.60 -10.98
CA ASP A 90 5.86 1.47 -12.37
C ASP A 90 6.23 0.04 -12.74
N SER A 91 7.10 -0.57 -11.94
CA SER A 91 7.67 -1.87 -12.28
C SER A 91 6.70 -3.01 -11.96
N MET A 92 5.95 -2.93 -10.86
CA MET A 92 5.10 -4.03 -10.39
C MET A 92 3.63 -3.78 -10.71
N ILE A 93 3.05 -2.67 -10.25
CA ILE A 93 1.61 -2.44 -10.42
C ILE A 93 1.25 -2.29 -11.91
N ILE A 94 2.00 -1.47 -12.64
CA ILE A 94 1.82 -1.25 -14.09
C ILE A 94 2.51 -2.37 -14.88
N GLY A 95 3.79 -2.63 -14.59
CA GLY A 95 4.59 -3.61 -15.34
C GLY A 95 4.07 -5.05 -15.29
N LEU A 96 3.42 -5.46 -14.20
CA LEU A 96 2.76 -6.76 -14.08
C LEU A 96 1.24 -6.68 -14.29
N ARG A 97 0.70 -5.50 -14.63
CA ARG A 97 -0.73 -5.26 -14.87
C ARG A 97 -1.64 -5.58 -13.68
N LEU A 98 -1.15 -5.38 -12.46
CA LEU A 98 -1.89 -5.71 -11.22
C LEU A 98 -3.05 -4.75 -10.91
N CYS A 99 -3.05 -3.57 -11.52
CA CYS A 99 -4.14 -2.61 -11.39
C CYS A 99 -4.41 -1.92 -12.74
N PRO A 100 -5.62 -2.06 -13.30
CA PRO A 100 -5.96 -1.46 -14.60
C PRO A 100 -6.05 0.07 -14.55
N TYR A 101 -6.18 0.66 -13.35
CA TYR A 101 -6.35 2.10 -13.15
C TYR A 101 -5.02 2.85 -13.00
N ALA A 102 -3.93 2.16 -12.65
CA ALA A 102 -2.67 2.79 -12.31
C ALA A 102 -2.00 3.48 -13.52
N GLN A 103 -1.99 2.83 -14.68
CA GLN A 103 -1.38 3.40 -15.89
C GLN A 103 -2.14 4.64 -16.41
N PRO A 104 -3.48 4.61 -16.57
CA PRO A 104 -4.23 5.80 -16.98
C PRO A 104 -4.06 6.98 -16.02
N ALA A 105 -4.10 6.73 -14.69
CA ALA A 105 -3.90 7.77 -13.69
C ALA A 105 -2.51 8.40 -13.79
N LYS A 106 -1.47 7.59 -14.02
CA LYS A 106 -0.10 8.08 -14.19
C LYS A 106 0.08 8.90 -15.46
N GLU A 107 -0.40 8.41 -16.61
CA GLU A 107 -0.29 9.11 -17.90
C GLU A 107 -1.03 10.45 -17.89
N ALA A 108 -2.12 10.54 -17.13
CA ALA A 108 -2.87 11.78 -16.91
C ALA A 108 -2.24 12.72 -15.86
N GLY A 109 -1.12 12.34 -15.23
CA GLY A 109 -0.47 13.14 -14.18
C GLY A 109 -1.23 13.18 -12.85
N ARG A 110 -2.08 12.19 -12.58
CA ARG A 110 -3.01 12.14 -11.43
C ARG A 110 -2.63 11.12 -10.34
N LEU A 111 -1.45 10.53 -10.50
CA LEU A 111 -0.79 9.77 -9.45
C LEU A 111 0.19 10.69 -8.73
N ARG A 112 -0.14 11.07 -7.51
CA ARG A 112 0.74 11.80 -6.61
C ARG A 112 1.47 10.82 -5.70
N VAL A 113 2.78 10.98 -5.56
CA VAL A 113 3.59 10.15 -4.65
C VAL A 113 4.46 11.08 -3.82
N VAL A 114 4.24 11.07 -2.51
CA VAL A 114 4.87 11.97 -1.54
C VAL A 114 5.42 11.19 -0.36
N SER A 115 6.31 11.81 0.41
CA SER A 115 6.80 11.27 1.67
C SER A 115 6.34 12.16 2.80
N SER A 116 5.83 11.55 3.87
CA SER A 116 5.55 12.20 5.14
C SER A 116 6.85 12.44 5.88
N ASP A 117 7.03 13.66 6.42
CA ASP A 117 8.11 13.99 7.36
C ASP A 117 7.72 13.67 8.82
N GLY A 118 6.46 13.27 9.05
CA GLY A 118 5.93 12.87 10.35
C GLY A 118 6.73 11.75 11.02
N GLN A 119 7.19 12.02 12.24
CA GLN A 119 7.95 11.08 13.08
C GLN A 119 7.07 10.32 14.09
N THR A 120 5.78 10.60 14.10
CA THR A 120 4.77 9.96 14.95
C THR A 120 3.49 9.74 14.14
N GLY A 121 2.64 8.79 14.54
CA GLY A 121 1.36 8.55 13.86
C GLY A 121 0.46 9.80 13.80
N LEU A 122 0.47 10.64 14.84
CA LEU A 122 -0.26 11.93 14.84
C LEU A 122 0.29 12.91 13.81
N ALA A 123 1.62 13.04 13.69
CA ALA A 123 2.22 13.90 12.67
C ALA A 123 1.93 13.40 11.25
N VAL A 124 1.90 12.07 11.05
CA VAL A 124 1.47 11.50 9.77
C VAL A 124 -0.02 11.77 9.52
N LEU A 125 -0.86 11.79 10.54
CA LEU A 125 -2.28 12.12 10.38
C LEU A 125 -2.47 13.53 9.81
N ASP A 126 -1.69 14.52 10.25
CA ASP A 126 -1.69 15.86 9.67
C ASP A 126 -1.34 15.82 8.17
N ASP A 127 -0.32 15.04 7.79
CA ASP A 127 0.09 14.85 6.39
C ASP A 127 -1.01 14.13 5.57
N ILE A 128 -1.69 13.13 6.16
CA ILE A 128 -2.84 12.44 5.54
C ILE A 128 -3.97 13.44 5.27
N VAL A 129 -4.30 14.30 6.23
CA VAL A 129 -5.37 15.30 6.10
C VAL A 129 -5.03 16.31 5.00
N ALA A 130 -3.80 16.84 4.99
CA ALA A 130 -3.37 17.78 3.96
C ALA A 130 -3.47 17.18 2.55
N GLU A 131 -3.04 15.94 2.37
CA GLU A 131 -3.13 15.26 1.07
C GLU A 131 -4.58 14.89 0.72
N ALA A 132 -5.43 14.57 1.70
CA ALA A 132 -6.85 14.33 1.47
C ALA A 132 -7.61 15.59 1.02
N GLU A 133 -7.28 16.76 1.58
CA GLU A 133 -7.83 18.04 1.15
C GLU A 133 -7.45 18.38 -0.30
N ILE A 134 -6.21 18.10 -0.70
CA ILE A 134 -5.75 18.25 -2.10
C ILE A 134 -6.56 17.35 -3.05
N LEU A 135 -6.81 16.10 -2.65
CA LEU A 135 -7.63 15.17 -3.44
C LEU A 135 -9.09 15.61 -3.52
N ALA A 136 -9.67 16.08 -2.42
CA ALA A 136 -11.03 16.59 -2.36
C ALA A 136 -11.21 17.84 -3.23
N ALA A 137 -10.23 18.74 -3.25
CA ALA A 137 -10.25 19.92 -4.12
C ALA A 137 -10.20 19.58 -5.62
N SER A 138 -9.70 18.40 -5.98
CA SER A 138 -9.60 17.92 -7.35
C SER A 138 -10.84 17.12 -7.82
N ALA A 139 -11.97 17.18 -7.08
CA ALA A 139 -13.14 16.32 -7.30
C ALA A 139 -13.78 16.44 -8.70
N ASP A 140 -13.63 17.58 -9.38
CA ASP A 140 -14.25 17.85 -10.69
C ASP A 140 -13.56 17.14 -11.88
N GLU A 141 -12.46 16.43 -11.66
CA GLU A 141 -11.72 15.81 -12.75
C GLU A 141 -12.27 14.42 -13.17
N VAL A 142 -12.30 14.16 -14.49
CA VAL A 142 -12.97 12.99 -15.12
C VAL A 142 -12.31 11.61 -14.86
N SER A 143 -10.99 11.53 -14.68
CA SER A 143 -10.26 10.30 -14.35
C SER A 143 -9.74 10.28 -12.90
N ALA A 144 -9.42 9.09 -12.41
CA ALA A 144 -9.05 8.87 -11.02
C ALA A 144 -7.80 9.67 -10.59
N THR A 145 -7.89 10.27 -9.40
CA THR A 145 -6.81 11.05 -8.77
C THR A 145 -6.50 10.43 -7.42
N THR A 146 -5.23 10.11 -7.17
CA THR A 146 -4.81 9.36 -5.98
C THR A 146 -3.47 9.83 -5.44
N THR A 147 -3.27 9.68 -4.12
CA THR A 147 -2.00 9.95 -3.44
C THR A 147 -1.46 8.68 -2.79
N LEU A 148 -0.18 8.39 -3.03
CA LEU A 148 0.62 7.46 -2.22
C LEU A 148 1.50 8.26 -1.25
N LEU A 149 1.23 8.14 0.04
CA LEU A 149 1.98 8.76 1.12
C LEU A 149 2.93 7.73 1.76
N ALA A 150 4.21 7.82 1.45
CA ALA A 150 5.23 7.01 2.09
C ALA A 150 5.54 7.54 3.50
N CYS A 151 5.61 6.66 4.49
CA CYS A 151 5.73 7.04 5.90
C CYS A 151 6.97 6.40 6.56
N PRO A 152 8.19 6.88 6.25
CA PRO A 152 9.42 6.21 6.67
C PRO A 152 9.94 6.58 8.05
N HIS A 153 9.43 7.65 8.65
CA HIS A 153 10.05 8.27 9.82
C HIS A 153 9.39 7.94 11.16
N VAL A 154 8.30 7.18 11.16
CA VAL A 154 7.70 6.63 12.39
C VAL A 154 8.45 5.33 12.75
N PRO A 155 9.28 5.31 13.80
CA PRO A 155 10.14 4.15 14.09
C PRO A 155 9.36 2.87 14.37
N GLU A 156 8.19 2.99 15.02
CA GLU A 156 7.32 1.88 15.38
C GLU A 156 6.75 1.17 14.15
N TRP A 157 6.57 1.90 13.04
CA TRP A 157 5.98 1.37 11.80
C TRP A 157 6.94 0.52 10.97
N GLN A 158 8.14 0.23 11.47
CA GLN A 158 8.95 -0.87 10.91
C GLN A 158 8.39 -2.24 11.31
N ASP A 159 7.70 -2.28 12.44
CA ASP A 159 6.92 -3.43 12.88
C ASP A 159 5.53 -3.41 12.24
N PHE A 160 5.12 -4.55 11.68
CA PHE A 160 3.83 -4.64 10.98
C PHE A 160 2.67 -4.50 11.96
N THR A 161 2.74 -5.12 13.14
CA THR A 161 1.65 -5.11 14.11
C THR A 161 1.38 -3.69 14.59
N ALA A 162 2.43 -2.94 14.93
CA ALA A 162 2.29 -1.54 15.35
C ALA A 162 1.71 -0.64 14.24
N PHE A 163 2.13 -0.82 12.98
CA PHE A 163 1.56 -0.09 11.84
C PHE A 163 0.10 -0.48 11.57
N HIS A 164 -0.19 -1.78 11.66
CA HIS A 164 -1.52 -2.32 11.43
C HIS A 164 -2.52 -1.86 12.50
N GLU A 165 -2.13 -1.87 13.78
CA GLU A 165 -2.92 -1.34 14.90
C GLU A 165 -3.27 0.13 14.70
N PHE A 166 -2.30 0.95 14.24
CA PHE A 166 -2.56 2.34 13.89
C PHE A 166 -3.58 2.45 12.74
N TYR A 167 -3.45 1.63 11.69
CA TYR A 167 -4.39 1.63 10.56
C TYR A 167 -5.81 1.20 10.97
N THR A 168 -5.95 0.17 11.79
CA THR A 168 -7.27 -0.34 12.21
C THR A 168 -7.92 0.57 13.24
N SER A 169 -7.17 0.99 14.26
CA SER A 169 -7.71 1.75 15.39
C SER A 169 -7.79 3.25 15.07
N GLU A 170 -6.64 3.88 14.81
CA GLU A 170 -6.56 5.34 14.63
C GLU A 170 -7.14 5.78 13.28
N LEU A 171 -6.83 5.03 12.21
CA LEU A 171 -7.37 5.32 10.88
C LEU A 171 -8.74 4.66 10.62
N GLN A 172 -9.30 3.95 11.61
CA GLN A 172 -10.59 3.25 11.53
C GLN A 172 -10.72 2.37 10.29
N SER A 173 -9.70 1.54 10.03
CA SER A 173 -9.58 0.70 8.84
C SER A 173 -9.77 1.51 7.54
N GLY A 174 -9.17 2.69 7.53
CA GLY A 174 -9.12 3.62 6.41
C GLY A 174 -10.35 4.52 6.22
N ARG A 175 -11.28 4.55 7.18
CA ARG A 175 -12.52 5.35 7.11
C ARG A 175 -12.48 6.66 7.89
N VAL A 176 -11.41 6.93 8.65
CA VAL A 176 -11.31 8.09 9.56
C VAL A 176 -11.65 9.41 8.88
N LEU A 177 -11.19 9.63 7.64
CA LEU A 177 -11.41 10.90 6.91
C LEU A 177 -12.89 11.13 6.59
N SER A 178 -13.57 10.11 6.05
CA SER A 178 -15.00 10.20 5.75
C SER A 178 -15.86 10.31 7.02
N ARG A 179 -15.54 9.54 8.07
CA ARG A 179 -16.35 9.49 9.30
C ARG A 179 -16.17 10.73 10.18
N ASN A 180 -14.95 11.24 10.29
CA ASN A 180 -14.63 12.27 11.27
C ASN A 180 -14.49 13.66 10.64
N LEU A 181 -14.10 13.76 9.37
CA LEU A 181 -13.81 15.04 8.70
C LEU A 181 -14.74 15.32 7.51
N GLY A 182 -15.61 14.39 7.13
CA GLY A 182 -16.49 14.56 5.97
C GLY A 182 -15.73 14.67 4.63
N LEU A 183 -14.48 14.22 4.60
CA LEU A 183 -13.69 14.13 3.38
C LEU A 183 -13.93 12.77 2.75
N ASP A 184 -14.45 12.73 1.52
CA ASP A 184 -14.78 11.51 0.78
C ASP A 184 -13.52 10.78 0.25
N VAL A 185 -12.61 10.46 1.15
CA VAL A 185 -11.34 9.77 0.90
C VAL A 185 -11.26 8.51 1.76
N PHE A 186 -10.85 7.41 1.14
CA PHE A 186 -10.60 6.12 1.75
C PHE A 186 -9.11 5.83 1.76
N LEU A 187 -8.60 5.26 2.85
CA LEU A 187 -7.18 4.90 2.98
C LEU A 187 -7.00 3.40 2.80
N VAL A 188 -5.95 3.02 2.07
CA VAL A 188 -5.46 1.63 1.99
C VAL A 188 -4.01 1.59 2.46
N ALA A 189 -3.69 0.65 3.33
CA ALA A 189 -2.34 0.50 3.88
C ALA A 189 -1.51 -0.57 3.15
N PHE A 190 -0.22 -0.31 2.99
CA PHE A 190 0.78 -1.25 2.49
C PHE A 190 2.01 -1.23 3.39
N HIS A 191 2.60 -2.39 3.65
CA HIS A 191 3.72 -2.53 4.60
C HIS A 191 4.77 -3.55 4.12
N PRO A 192 6.08 -3.40 4.36
CA PRO A 192 7.10 -4.38 3.93
C PRO A 192 6.84 -5.80 4.40
N ASN A 193 6.36 -5.92 5.63
CA ASN A 193 6.03 -7.18 6.28
C ASN A 193 4.52 -7.40 6.34
N CYS A 194 3.76 -6.87 5.37
CA CYS A 194 2.32 -7.08 5.33
C CYS A 194 1.98 -8.57 5.39
N VAL A 195 1.20 -8.91 6.39
CA VAL A 195 0.49 -10.18 6.53
C VAL A 195 -0.98 -9.82 6.34
N ALA A 196 -1.66 -10.48 5.41
CA ALA A 196 -3.10 -10.35 5.36
C ALA A 196 -3.65 -10.93 6.67
N ASP A 197 -4.43 -10.14 7.42
CA ASP A 197 -5.18 -10.68 8.55
C ASP A 197 -6.12 -11.79 8.03
N GLY A 198 -6.08 -12.91 8.74
CA GLY A 198 -6.65 -14.18 8.32
C GLY A 198 -5.59 -15.08 7.69
N GLU A 199 -5.20 -16.15 8.41
CA GLU A 199 -5.03 -17.42 7.70
C GLU A 199 -6.27 -17.57 6.81
N ALA A 200 -6.08 -17.92 5.53
CA ALA A 200 -7.23 -18.07 4.62
C ALA A 200 -8.22 -18.99 5.31
N LEU A 201 -9.36 -18.46 5.72
CA LEU A 201 -10.37 -19.24 6.41
C LEU A 201 -10.80 -20.31 5.41
N THR A 202 -10.48 -21.55 5.74
CA THR A 202 -10.82 -22.69 4.91
C THR A 202 -12.18 -23.21 5.31
N THR A 203 -12.85 -23.85 4.36
CA THR A 203 -14.08 -24.60 4.65
C THR A 203 -13.82 -25.57 5.81
N GLY A 204 -14.58 -25.42 6.90
CA GLY A 204 -14.48 -26.20 8.12
C GLY A 204 -13.85 -25.47 9.31
N ASP A 205 -13.26 -24.28 9.11
CA ASP A 205 -12.69 -23.51 10.23
C ASP A 205 -13.80 -22.96 11.14
N GLU A 206 -13.63 -23.11 12.45
CA GLU A 206 -14.50 -22.51 13.46
C GLU A 206 -14.04 -21.07 13.74
N VAL A 207 -14.97 -20.12 13.68
CA VAL A 207 -14.72 -18.69 13.85
C VAL A 207 -15.75 -18.07 14.80
N ALA A 208 -15.32 -17.03 15.52
CA ALA A 208 -16.22 -16.17 16.27
C ALA A 208 -16.55 -14.92 15.44
N VAL A 209 -17.84 -14.61 15.28
CA VAL A 209 -18.31 -13.52 14.43
C VAL A 209 -19.15 -12.53 15.23
N GLN A 210 -18.84 -11.24 15.11
CA GLN A 210 -19.65 -10.16 15.66
C GLN A 210 -20.89 -9.92 14.79
N ARG A 211 -22.10 -10.00 15.37
CA ARG A 211 -23.36 -9.67 14.71
C ARG A 211 -24.24 -8.82 15.62
N GLY A 212 -24.24 -7.51 15.41
CA GLY A 212 -24.93 -6.59 16.31
C GLY A 212 -24.21 -6.51 17.67
N GLU A 213 -24.92 -6.75 18.77
CA GLU A 213 -24.35 -6.82 20.13
C GLU A 213 -23.82 -8.22 20.48
N ASP A 214 -24.06 -9.21 19.62
CA ASP A 214 -23.75 -10.61 19.90
C ASP A 214 -22.45 -11.09 19.26
N VAL A 215 -21.79 -12.02 19.95
CA VAL A 215 -20.71 -12.83 19.40
C VAL A 215 -21.24 -14.24 19.14
N LEU A 216 -21.14 -14.70 17.90
CA LEU A 216 -21.67 -16.00 17.46
C LEU A 216 -20.53 -16.93 17.08
N LEU A 217 -20.64 -18.21 17.46
CA LEU A 217 -19.80 -19.27 16.92
C LEU A 217 -20.31 -19.66 15.53
N ALA A 218 -19.40 -19.74 14.56
CA ALA A 218 -19.74 -20.13 13.20
C ALA A 218 -18.68 -21.08 12.62
N VAL A 219 -19.09 -21.94 11.68
CA VAL A 219 -18.17 -22.74 10.84
C VAL A 219 -18.17 -22.16 9.44
N VAL A 220 -16.98 -21.94 8.89
CA VAL A 220 -16.82 -21.43 7.53
C VAL A 220 -17.19 -22.53 6.53
N GLU A 221 -18.13 -22.26 5.64
CA GLU A 221 -18.45 -23.15 4.52
C GLU A 221 -17.66 -22.76 3.27
N GLU A 222 -17.56 -21.46 3.01
CA GLU A 222 -16.87 -20.92 1.85
C GLU A 222 -16.43 -19.50 2.16
N GLU A 223 -15.15 -19.19 1.94
CA GLU A 223 -14.69 -17.81 1.85
C GLU A 223 -14.87 -17.35 0.40
N ASP A 224 -15.55 -16.23 0.22
CA ASP A 224 -15.45 -15.43 -1.00
C ASP A 224 -14.32 -14.40 -0.79
N PRO A 225 -13.08 -14.71 -1.23
CA PRO A 225 -11.93 -13.85 -1.02
C PRO A 225 -12.03 -12.53 -1.81
N LEU A 226 -13.02 -12.41 -2.71
CA LEU A 226 -13.22 -11.26 -3.59
C LEU A 226 -14.14 -10.22 -2.94
N THR A 227 -15.20 -10.67 -2.27
CA THR A 227 -16.14 -9.80 -1.54
C THR A 227 -15.75 -9.61 -0.08
N GLN A 228 -14.74 -10.35 0.40
CA GLN A 228 -14.40 -10.46 1.82
C GLN A 228 -15.64 -10.83 2.62
N THR A 229 -16.41 -11.79 2.10
CA THR A 229 -17.55 -12.36 2.81
C THR A 229 -17.35 -13.86 2.96
N LEU A 230 -17.86 -14.39 4.06
CA LEU A 230 -17.81 -15.79 4.41
C LEU A 230 -19.25 -16.30 4.38
N SER A 231 -19.50 -17.39 3.65
CA SER A 231 -20.66 -18.24 3.91
C SER A 231 -20.32 -19.08 5.14
N VAL A 232 -21.15 -18.98 6.17
CA VAL A 232 -20.92 -19.64 7.46
C VAL A 232 -22.18 -20.34 7.95
N GLN A 233 -22.00 -21.40 8.74
CA GLN A 233 -23.06 -22.01 9.56
C GLN A 233 -22.92 -21.52 10.99
N LEU A 234 -23.87 -20.71 11.47
CA LEU A 234 -23.91 -20.24 12.85
C LEU A 234 -24.36 -21.40 13.76
N LEU A 235 -23.53 -21.75 14.75
CA LEU A 235 -23.75 -22.88 15.65
C LEU A 235 -24.36 -22.49 16.99
N GLY A 236 -24.17 -21.24 17.43
CA GLY A 236 -24.66 -20.77 18.72
C GLY A 236 -24.11 -19.41 19.11
N ARG A 237 -24.59 -18.88 20.23
CA ARG A 237 -24.12 -17.61 20.82
C ARG A 237 -23.02 -17.88 21.84
N ILE A 238 -21.90 -17.17 21.75
CA ILE A 238 -20.84 -17.20 22.75
C ILE A 238 -21.27 -16.31 23.93
N LEU A 239 -21.20 -16.85 25.15
CA LEU A 239 -21.62 -16.14 26.36
C LEU A 239 -20.51 -15.18 26.86
N GLU A 240 -20.91 -13.97 27.28
CA GLU A 240 -20.03 -12.85 27.67
C GLU A 240 -18.93 -13.24 28.68
N SER A 241 -19.18 -14.20 29.57
CA SER A 241 -18.21 -14.65 30.59
C SER A 241 -16.94 -15.30 30.02
N SER A 242 -16.86 -15.50 28.71
CA SER A 242 -15.79 -16.21 28.01
C SER A 242 -14.90 -15.28 27.17
N ILE A 243 -15.22 -13.98 27.10
CA ILE A 243 -14.57 -13.00 26.22
C ILE A 243 -13.36 -12.31 26.89
N ASP A 244 -13.29 -12.33 28.23
CA ASP A 244 -12.29 -11.61 29.03
C ASP A 244 -11.01 -12.42 29.36
N SER A 245 -10.81 -13.63 28.83
CA SER A 245 -9.60 -14.41 29.12
C SER A 245 -8.43 -13.95 28.24
N GLU A 246 -7.41 -13.34 28.86
CA GLU A 246 -6.14 -12.92 28.23
C GLU A 246 -5.37 -14.08 27.54
N ASP A 247 -5.73 -15.33 27.83
CA ASP A 247 -5.18 -16.53 27.21
C ASP A 247 -6.19 -17.11 26.22
N GLY A 248 -5.94 -16.89 24.93
CA GLY A 248 -6.83 -17.34 23.86
C GLY A 248 -7.16 -18.84 23.90
N ALA A 249 -8.44 -19.14 23.67
CA ALA A 249 -8.98 -20.40 23.14
C ALA A 249 -9.06 -21.65 24.03
N GLU A 250 -9.23 -21.55 25.35
CA GLU A 250 -9.58 -22.73 26.16
C GLU A 250 -10.91 -22.52 26.92
N ASP A 251 -11.97 -23.16 26.41
CA ASP A 251 -13.37 -23.25 26.91
C ASP A 251 -14.27 -22.00 26.76
N LEU A 252 -14.65 -21.68 25.52
CA LEU A 252 -15.78 -20.78 25.24
C LEU A 252 -17.11 -21.45 25.62
N ALA A 253 -17.90 -20.81 26.49
CA ALA A 253 -19.25 -21.26 26.78
C ALA A 253 -20.19 -20.82 25.64
N VAL A 254 -20.76 -21.78 24.92
CA VAL A 254 -21.64 -21.55 23.77
C VAL A 254 -23.05 -22.03 24.08
N GLU A 255 -24.03 -21.14 23.94
CA GLU A 255 -25.44 -21.50 23.87
C GLU A 255 -25.76 -21.92 22.44
N ALA A 256 -25.79 -23.23 22.20
CA ALA A 256 -26.02 -23.81 20.88
C ALA A 256 -27.42 -23.48 20.36
N PHE A 257 -27.53 -23.22 19.06
CA PHE A 257 -28.81 -23.17 18.37
C PHE A 257 -29.35 -24.58 18.15
N ASP A 258 -30.69 -24.73 18.11
CA ASP A 258 -31.34 -26.02 17.90
C ASP A 258 -30.94 -26.63 16.53
N GLU A 259 -30.75 -25.78 15.51
CA GLU A 259 -30.21 -26.14 14.21
C GLU A 259 -29.23 -25.05 13.73
N PRO A 260 -28.15 -25.40 13.00
CA PRO A 260 -27.24 -24.43 12.40
C PRO A 260 -27.95 -23.47 11.43
N GLU A 261 -27.67 -22.16 11.52
CA GLU A 261 -28.21 -21.14 10.62
C GLU A 261 -27.17 -20.75 9.56
N ALA A 262 -27.50 -20.92 8.28
CA ALA A 262 -26.67 -20.42 7.19
C ALA A 262 -26.71 -18.89 7.13
N ALA A 263 -25.55 -18.24 7.16
CA ALA A 263 -25.41 -16.79 7.10
C ALA A 263 -24.26 -16.35 6.20
N SER A 264 -24.35 -15.12 5.70
CA SER A 264 -23.23 -14.44 5.06
C SER A 264 -22.74 -13.34 5.98
N VAL A 265 -21.45 -13.36 6.29
CA VAL A 265 -20.80 -12.42 7.22
C VAL A 265 -19.58 -11.81 6.54
N ARG A 266 -19.16 -10.60 6.92
CA ARG A 266 -17.92 -10.04 6.35
C ARG A 266 -16.73 -10.68 7.05
N SER A 267 -15.63 -10.85 6.34
CA SER A 267 -14.35 -11.25 6.95
C SER A 267 -13.92 -10.25 8.05
N SER A 268 -14.32 -8.99 7.95
CA SER A 268 -14.09 -7.96 8.98
C SER A 268 -14.93 -8.14 10.25
N ASP A 269 -15.99 -8.94 10.19
CA ASP A 269 -16.87 -9.21 11.33
C ASP A 269 -16.35 -10.44 12.12
N VAL A 270 -15.34 -11.15 11.60
CA VAL A 270 -14.66 -12.22 12.31
C VAL A 270 -13.75 -11.63 13.38
N LEU A 271 -14.00 -11.99 14.63
CA LEU A 271 -13.21 -11.56 15.78
C LEU A 271 -12.02 -12.50 16.01
N TRP A 272 -12.25 -13.82 15.94
CA TRP A 272 -11.25 -14.84 16.21
C TRP A 272 -11.42 -16.06 15.29
N SER A 273 -10.31 -16.65 14.88
CA SER A 273 -10.28 -18.03 14.40
C SER A 273 -10.04 -18.95 15.61
N LEU A 274 -10.93 -19.92 15.81
CA LEU A 274 -10.93 -20.81 16.98
C LEU A 274 -10.22 -22.14 16.69
N ALA A 275 -10.13 -22.53 15.41
CA ALA A 275 -9.30 -23.62 14.91
C ALA A 275 -9.13 -23.49 13.39
N ALA A 276 -8.11 -22.74 12.94
CA ALA A 276 -7.76 -22.71 11.52
C ALA A 276 -6.92 -23.92 11.12
N THR A 277 -7.30 -24.58 10.04
CA THR A 277 -6.45 -25.57 9.36
C THR A 277 -5.47 -24.82 8.45
N PRO A 278 -4.17 -25.19 8.38
CA PRO A 278 -3.23 -24.52 7.48
C PRO A 278 -3.65 -24.64 6.00
N GLY A 279 -4.25 -23.58 5.45
CA GLY A 279 -4.75 -23.52 4.07
C GLY A 279 -3.72 -23.04 3.02
N ASP A 280 -3.95 -23.44 1.76
CA ASP A 280 -3.19 -23.09 0.54
C ASP A 280 -2.66 -21.64 0.49
N GLY A 281 -1.50 -21.45 -0.13
CA GLY A 281 -0.74 -20.20 -0.27
C GLY A 281 -1.46 -19.01 -0.93
N ALA A 282 -2.78 -19.02 -1.06
CA ALA A 282 -3.61 -17.86 -1.41
C ALA A 282 -3.47 -16.72 -0.39
N ALA A 283 -3.51 -17.01 0.92
CA ALA A 283 -3.23 -16.01 1.95
C ALA A 283 -1.82 -15.40 1.80
N THR A 284 -0.84 -16.24 1.47
CA THR A 284 0.54 -15.81 1.20
C THR A 284 0.63 -14.90 -0.04
N ARG A 285 -0.12 -15.21 -1.10
CA ARG A 285 -0.21 -14.37 -2.31
C ARG A 285 -0.93 -13.04 -2.03
N ARG A 286 -2.02 -13.05 -1.25
CA ARG A 286 -2.70 -11.83 -0.80
C ARG A 286 -1.79 -10.94 0.04
N SER A 287 -1.09 -11.54 0.99
CA SER A 287 -0.07 -10.86 1.80
C SER A 287 0.99 -10.21 0.91
N ALA A 288 1.49 -10.93 -0.10
CA ALA A 288 2.47 -10.40 -1.05
C ALA A 288 1.97 -9.16 -1.81
N LEU A 289 0.72 -9.12 -2.24
CA LEU A 289 0.11 -7.95 -2.91
C LEU A 289 0.02 -6.72 -1.99
N GLY A 290 -0.15 -6.95 -0.68
CA GLY A 290 -0.13 -5.93 0.37
C GLY A 290 1.28 -5.41 0.72
N LYS A 291 2.35 -6.06 0.25
CA LYS A 291 3.71 -5.66 0.58
C LYS A 291 4.18 -4.41 -0.17
N ALA A 292 4.93 -3.54 0.48
CA ALA A 292 5.56 -2.36 -0.13
C ALA A 292 7.01 -2.16 0.37
N PRO A 293 7.89 -1.43 -0.34
CA PRO A 293 9.27 -1.19 0.12
C PRO A 293 9.39 -0.50 1.48
N ARG A 294 8.35 0.26 1.85
CA ARG A 294 8.20 1.04 3.09
C ARG A 294 6.72 1.06 3.48
N PRO A 295 6.38 1.46 4.72
CA PRO A 295 4.99 1.78 5.07
C PRO A 295 4.45 2.86 4.14
N VAL A 296 3.31 2.60 3.50
CA VAL A 296 2.66 3.50 2.54
C VAL A 296 1.16 3.50 2.82
N LEU A 297 0.58 4.70 2.86
CA LEU A 297 -0.86 4.91 2.87
C LEU A 297 -1.31 5.42 1.50
N HIS A 298 -2.32 4.79 0.94
CA HIS A 298 -2.89 5.11 -0.36
C HIS A 298 -4.24 5.78 -0.16
N LEU A 299 -4.31 7.06 -0.50
CA LEU A 299 -5.49 7.89 -0.37
C LEU A 299 -6.26 7.85 -1.69
N LEU A 300 -7.48 7.33 -1.63
CA LEU A 300 -8.34 7.12 -2.79
C LEU A 300 -9.64 7.90 -2.60
N ARG A 301 -10.07 8.65 -3.61
CA ARG A 301 -11.39 9.28 -3.57
C ARG A 301 -12.47 8.20 -3.59
N THR A 302 -13.46 8.32 -2.71
CA THR A 302 -14.56 7.35 -2.60
C THR A 302 -15.37 7.27 -3.89
N GLN A 303 -15.53 8.39 -4.61
CA GLN A 303 -16.19 8.42 -5.92
C GLN A 303 -15.44 7.60 -6.99
N ASP A 304 -14.11 7.62 -6.98
CA ASP A 304 -13.29 6.85 -7.93
C ASP A 304 -13.39 5.36 -7.63
N LEU A 305 -13.48 5.01 -6.35
CA LEU A 305 -13.74 3.64 -5.92
C LEU A 305 -15.15 3.18 -6.33
N ALA A 306 -16.16 4.01 -6.13
CA ALA A 306 -17.54 3.69 -6.48
C ALA A 306 -17.76 3.50 -7.99
N ALA A 307 -16.95 4.16 -8.84
CA ALA A 307 -16.97 4.00 -10.28
C ALA A 307 -16.45 2.62 -10.75
N VAL A 308 -15.77 1.88 -9.87
CA VAL A 308 -15.33 0.50 -10.13
C VAL A 308 -16.44 -0.46 -9.70
N ASP A 309 -17.08 -1.12 -10.66
CA ASP A 309 -18.09 -2.14 -10.37
C ASP A 309 -17.48 -3.42 -9.76
N GLY A 310 -18.32 -4.23 -9.10
CA GLY A 310 -17.88 -5.44 -8.41
C GLY A 310 -17.26 -6.49 -9.35
N ALA A 311 -17.78 -6.64 -10.57
CA ALA A 311 -17.27 -7.57 -11.56
C ALA A 311 -15.85 -7.19 -12.01
N SER A 312 -15.57 -5.90 -12.17
CA SER A 312 -14.22 -5.38 -12.48
C SER A 312 -13.23 -5.65 -11.34
N ARG A 313 -13.65 -5.54 -10.07
CA ARG A 313 -12.78 -5.88 -8.93
C ARG A 313 -12.45 -7.37 -8.89
N GLU A 314 -13.44 -8.21 -9.14
CA GLU A 314 -13.28 -9.65 -9.19
C GLU A 314 -12.27 -10.08 -10.27
N GLU A 315 -12.37 -9.52 -11.47
CA GLU A 315 -11.42 -9.78 -12.55
C GLU A 315 -9.99 -9.37 -12.18
N VAL A 316 -9.83 -8.24 -11.49
CA VAL A 316 -8.52 -7.77 -11.01
C VAL A 316 -7.92 -8.74 -9.99
N TYR A 317 -8.70 -9.21 -9.02
CA TYR A 317 -8.20 -10.18 -8.03
C TYR A 317 -7.81 -11.51 -8.68
N ARG A 318 -8.65 -12.04 -9.58
CA ARG A 318 -8.36 -13.27 -10.32
C ARG A 318 -7.11 -13.13 -11.17
N HIS A 319 -6.95 -11.99 -11.84
CA HIS A 319 -5.75 -11.68 -12.61
C HIS A 319 -4.50 -11.63 -11.72
N ASN A 320 -4.60 -10.98 -10.56
CA ASN A 320 -3.48 -10.83 -9.64
C ASN A 320 -3.04 -12.16 -9.05
N ASP A 321 -3.98 -13.02 -8.63
CA ASP A 321 -3.66 -14.35 -8.13
C ASP A 321 -2.98 -15.20 -9.21
N ALA A 322 -3.54 -15.24 -10.43
CA ALA A 322 -2.95 -15.95 -11.56
C ALA A 322 -1.54 -15.42 -11.91
N CYS A 323 -1.35 -14.10 -11.87
CA CYS A 323 -0.05 -13.48 -12.09
C CYS A 323 0.97 -13.94 -11.03
N LEU A 324 0.60 -13.97 -9.75
CA LEU A 324 1.47 -14.42 -8.67
C LEU A 324 1.75 -15.93 -8.73
N GLN A 325 0.80 -16.73 -9.20
CA GLN A 325 1.02 -18.16 -9.48
C GLN A 325 2.02 -18.37 -10.63
N GLU A 326 1.93 -17.58 -11.70
CA GLU A 326 2.80 -17.69 -12.88
C GLU A 326 4.25 -17.27 -12.58
N ILE A 327 4.43 -16.11 -11.91
CA ILE A 327 5.77 -15.59 -11.61
C ILE A 327 6.42 -16.28 -10.40
N GLY A 328 5.59 -16.80 -9.48
CA GLY A 328 6.02 -17.36 -8.21
C GLY A 328 6.34 -16.29 -7.14
N LEU A 329 6.07 -16.64 -5.88
CA LEU A 329 6.25 -15.75 -4.73
C LEU A 329 7.70 -15.26 -4.57
N GLU A 330 8.69 -16.13 -4.74
CA GLU A 330 10.10 -15.77 -4.57
C GLU A 330 10.54 -14.70 -5.58
N ALA A 331 10.14 -14.85 -6.85
CA ALA A 331 10.46 -13.89 -7.89
C ALA A 331 9.73 -12.55 -7.68
N PHE A 332 8.47 -12.60 -7.23
CA PHE A 332 7.70 -11.41 -6.87
C PHE A 332 8.38 -10.64 -5.73
N GLU A 333 8.81 -11.34 -4.68
CA GLU A 333 9.53 -10.72 -3.56
C GLU A 333 10.91 -10.20 -3.95
N GLN A 334 11.63 -10.90 -4.82
CA GLN A 334 12.90 -10.41 -5.35
C GLN A 334 12.70 -9.10 -6.13
N LYS A 335 11.62 -9.01 -6.92
CA LYS A 335 11.26 -7.81 -7.65
C LYS A 335 10.86 -6.67 -6.71
N LEU A 336 10.12 -6.95 -5.65
CA LEU A 336 9.80 -5.97 -4.62
C LEU A 336 11.06 -5.43 -3.93
N ARG A 337 12.01 -6.30 -3.55
CA ARG A 337 13.31 -5.89 -2.96
C ARG A 337 14.13 -5.01 -3.90
N SER A 338 13.97 -5.15 -5.22
CA SER A 338 14.64 -4.29 -6.19
C SER A 338 14.05 -2.88 -6.30
N CYS A 339 12.90 -2.63 -5.68
CA CYS A 339 12.27 -1.32 -5.61
C CYS A 339 12.81 -0.45 -4.46
N SER A 340 13.55 -1.04 -3.50
CA SER A 340 14.04 -0.41 -2.27
C SER A 340 15.40 0.28 -2.41
#